data_AF-A0A535BVL5-F1
#
_entry.id   AF-A0A535BVL5-F1
#
_cell.length_a   1.000
_cell.length_b   1.000
_cell.length_c   1.000
_cell.angle_alpha   90.00
_cell.angle_beta   90.00
_cell.angle_gamma   90.00
#
_symmetry.space_group_name_H-M   'P 1'
#
loop_
_entity.id
_entity.type
_entity.pdbx_description
1 polymer ?
#
loop_
_entity_poly.entity_id
_entity_poly.type
_entity_poly.pdbx_seq_one_letter_code
_entity_poly.pdbx_strand_id
1 'polypeptide(L)'
;MSSRVSSQRSGRTIQASRSRCSRATSSTTRSSSRSNSRRLRRSFAVVTDSTADLPNEWRDRYEIEIVPLKVLFGQETFRDRVDMTDEEFFRRLAASTSLPTTSAPSPGEFADVYRRLAQDHDGCISIHIGAQLSATAEAARVGASSVDGFTVNVVDSETVSMPIAFLCRIAAESSSLAEATAAVEQRVPRCRVLALLDTLRYVEMGGRVSRAQAMIGTMLDLKPLLLVANREIKSVDRVRTRSRAIARMIEFVRAEQPVERLAVMHAQAPEQAEAIAAQLRNKFPDLEVPVGQIGCVLGTHTGPKALGLVYIKTQSR
;
A
#
# COMPACT_ATOMS: atom_id res chain seq x y z
N MET A 1 -62.60 48.74 -26.30
CA MET A 1 -63.67 47.72 -26.35
C MET A 1 -63.75 47.03 -24.98
N SER A 2 -64.93 47.13 -24.36
CA SER A 2 -65.48 46.43 -23.17
C SER A 2 -64.62 46.36 -21.90
N SER A 3 -64.85 47.22 -20.89
CA SER A 3 -65.91 47.17 -19.83
C SER A 3 -65.53 46.24 -18.67
N ARG A 4 -65.71 46.51 -17.37
CA ARG A 4 -66.33 47.62 -16.62
C ARG A 4 -66.06 47.37 -15.12
N VAL A 5 -65.99 48.46 -14.36
CA VAL A 5 -66.59 48.69 -13.01
C VAL A 5 -65.88 48.18 -11.72
N SER A 6 -65.62 49.21 -10.93
CA SER A 6 -65.29 49.40 -9.50
C SER A 6 -66.28 48.84 -8.46
N SER A 7 -65.84 48.64 -7.22
CA SER A 7 -66.24 49.51 -6.09
C SER A 7 -65.58 49.13 -4.75
N GLN A 8 -65.38 50.17 -3.93
CA GLN A 8 -64.85 50.20 -2.56
C GLN A 8 -65.90 49.75 -1.53
N ARG A 9 -65.49 49.27 -0.34
CA ARG A 9 -65.57 50.01 0.96
C ARG A 9 -65.48 49.11 2.21
N SER A 10 -64.88 49.73 3.23
CA SER A 10 -65.20 49.73 4.68
C SER A 10 -64.81 48.54 5.55
N GLY A 11 -64.02 48.86 6.59
CA GLY A 11 -63.69 47.97 7.68
C GLY A 11 -64.76 47.89 8.78
N ARG A 12 -64.50 47.01 9.76
CA ARG A 12 -64.92 47.14 11.16
C ARG A 12 -64.17 46.14 12.05
N THR A 13 -63.99 46.59 13.28
CA THR A 13 -63.20 46.08 14.40
C THR A 13 -63.94 44.97 15.18
N ILE A 14 -63.17 44.21 16.01
CA ILE A 14 -63.50 43.65 17.35
C ILE A 14 -63.52 42.09 17.52
N GLN A 15 -62.51 41.64 18.29
CA GLN A 15 -62.42 40.62 19.36
C GLN A 15 -62.54 39.09 19.16
N ALA A 16 -61.60 38.45 19.88
CA ALA A 16 -61.61 37.15 20.57
C ALA A 16 -61.60 35.90 19.68
N SER A 17 -60.78 34.87 19.91
CA SER A 17 -60.53 34.23 21.19
C SER A 17 -59.17 33.52 21.25
N ARG A 18 -58.64 33.47 22.47
CA ARG A 18 -57.42 32.76 22.90
C ARG A 18 -57.47 31.27 22.53
N SER A 19 -56.40 30.76 21.94
CA SER A 19 -55.97 29.37 22.16
C SER A 19 -54.47 29.37 22.49
N ARG A 20 -54.18 28.97 23.74
CA ARG A 20 -52.82 28.73 24.22
C ARG A 20 -52.35 27.44 23.58
N CYS A 21 -51.25 27.49 22.84
CA CYS A 21 -50.42 26.31 22.58
C CYS A 21 -48.98 26.67 22.94
N SER A 22 -48.51 26.05 24.02
CA SER A 22 -47.19 26.23 24.62
C SER A 22 -46.09 25.82 23.64
N ARG A 23 -45.21 26.76 23.26
CA ARG A 23 -43.93 26.45 22.63
C ARG A 23 -43.00 25.84 23.68
N ALA A 24 -42.87 24.52 23.65
CA ALA A 24 -41.73 23.85 24.24
C ALA A 24 -40.53 24.04 23.30
N THR A 25 -39.57 24.85 23.72
CA THR A 25 -38.25 24.96 23.10
C THR A 25 -37.48 23.67 23.39
N SER A 26 -37.46 22.73 22.44
CA SER A 26 -36.59 21.57 22.49
C SER A 26 -35.16 22.00 22.13
N SER A 27 -34.36 22.21 23.17
CA SER A 27 -32.90 22.30 23.07
C SER A 27 -32.36 20.96 22.55
N THR A 28 -32.19 20.83 21.24
CA THR A 28 -31.47 19.69 20.65
C THR A 28 -29.98 19.90 20.87
N THR A 29 -29.51 19.48 22.03
CA THR A 29 -28.09 19.26 22.31
C THR A 29 -27.57 18.26 21.27
N ARG A 30 -26.87 18.77 20.24
CA ARG A 30 -26.05 17.97 19.34
C ARG A 30 -24.94 17.35 20.18
N SER A 31 -25.22 16.16 20.72
CA SER A 31 -24.23 15.22 21.22
C SER A 31 -23.30 14.89 20.06
N SER A 32 -22.16 15.58 19.99
CA SER A 32 -21.03 15.18 19.17
C SER A 32 -20.52 13.86 19.73
N SER A 33 -20.95 12.76 19.14
CA SER A 33 -20.32 11.45 19.32
C SER A 33 -18.89 11.54 18.77
N ARG A 34 -17.96 12.01 19.61
CA ARG A 34 -16.54 11.76 19.42
C ARG A 34 -16.39 10.24 19.38
N SER A 35 -16.19 9.72 18.17
CA SER A 35 -15.66 8.38 17.93
C SER A 35 -14.38 8.26 18.76
N ASN A 36 -14.52 7.67 19.93
CA ASN A 36 -13.42 7.39 20.83
C ASN A 36 -12.77 6.12 20.28
N SER A 37 -12.05 6.23 19.16
CA SER A 37 -11.15 5.19 18.71
C SER A 37 -10.11 5.04 19.80
N ARG A 38 -10.29 4.08 20.71
CA ARG A 38 -9.24 3.63 21.62
C ARG A 38 -8.02 3.36 20.74
N ARG A 39 -7.02 4.25 20.79
CA ARG A 39 -5.69 3.95 20.27
C ARG A 39 -5.33 2.58 20.84
N LEU A 40 -5.09 1.61 19.95
CA LEU A 40 -4.55 0.34 20.34
C LEU A 40 -3.13 0.63 20.83
N ARG A 41 -2.98 1.03 22.10
CA ARG A 41 -1.66 1.23 22.71
C ARG A 41 -1.02 -0.15 22.85
N ARG A 42 -0.29 -0.56 21.83
CA ARG A 42 0.53 -1.77 21.80
C ARG A 42 1.82 -1.50 22.58
N SER A 43 2.30 -2.50 23.30
CA SER A 43 3.61 -2.44 23.95
C SER A 43 4.77 -2.38 22.95
N PHE A 44 4.55 -2.79 21.70
CA PHE A 44 5.56 -2.78 20.66
C PHE A 44 5.13 -1.97 19.43
N ALA A 45 6.10 -1.45 18.70
CA ALA A 45 5.91 -0.76 17.42
C ALA A 45 6.02 -1.71 16.22
N VAL A 46 5.39 -1.33 15.11
CA VAL A 46 5.57 -1.98 13.81
C VAL A 46 6.24 -0.99 12.87
N VAL A 47 7.41 -1.37 12.37
CA VAL A 47 8.22 -0.58 11.44
C VAL A 47 8.29 -1.32 10.10
N THR A 48 8.23 -0.57 9.02
CA THR A 48 8.50 -1.07 7.66
C THR A 48 9.25 -0.02 6.85
N ASP A 49 9.45 -0.30 5.56
CA ASP A 49 10.04 0.65 4.63
C ASP A 49 9.05 1.03 3.51
N SER A 50 9.37 2.08 2.75
CA SER A 50 8.42 2.65 1.78
C SER A 50 8.02 1.69 0.65
N THR A 51 8.78 0.61 0.43
CA THR A 51 8.47 -0.38 -0.61
C THR A 51 7.34 -1.34 -0.22
N ALA A 52 6.82 -1.23 1.01
CA ALA A 52 5.64 -1.98 1.42
C ALA A 52 4.36 -1.56 0.69
N ASP A 53 4.38 -0.42 -0.02
CA ASP A 53 3.22 0.19 -0.69
C ASP A 53 1.99 0.27 0.23
N LEU A 54 2.24 0.54 1.52
CA LEU A 54 1.22 0.55 2.56
C LEU A 54 0.16 1.63 2.27
N PRO A 55 -1.14 1.30 2.27
CA PRO A 55 -2.20 2.32 2.19
C PRO A 55 -2.14 3.27 3.38
N ASN A 56 -2.36 4.57 3.15
CA ASN A 56 -2.36 5.57 4.22
C ASN A 56 -3.37 5.23 5.33
N GLU A 57 -4.54 4.72 4.97
CA GLU A 57 -5.55 4.28 5.94
C GLU A 57 -5.01 3.19 6.89
N TRP A 58 -4.17 2.29 6.39
CA TRP A 58 -3.56 1.25 7.22
C TRP A 58 -2.43 1.82 8.06
N ARG A 59 -1.62 2.72 7.48
CA ARG A 59 -0.59 3.44 8.23
C ARG A 59 -1.19 4.14 9.46
N ASP A 60 -2.26 4.89 9.27
CA ASP A 60 -2.90 5.68 10.31
C ASP A 60 -3.65 4.80 11.32
N ARG A 61 -4.41 3.81 10.83
CA ARG A 61 -5.19 2.90 11.67
C ARG A 61 -4.30 2.02 12.55
N TYR A 62 -3.22 1.50 11.98
CA TYR A 62 -2.33 0.57 12.68
C TYR A 62 -1.12 1.26 13.30
N GLU A 63 -0.95 2.58 13.10
CA GLU A 63 0.20 3.36 13.58
C GLU A 63 1.53 2.74 13.14
N ILE A 64 1.62 2.36 11.86
CA ILE A 64 2.81 1.73 11.28
C ILE A 64 3.82 2.81 10.89
N GLU A 65 5.03 2.68 11.41
CA GLU A 65 6.16 3.55 11.10
C GLU A 65 6.79 3.12 9.76
N ILE A 66 7.14 4.09 8.90
CA ILE A 66 7.74 3.81 7.59
C ILE A 66 9.07 4.56 7.47
N VAL A 67 10.15 3.82 7.23
CA VAL A 67 11.47 4.37 6.91
C VAL A 67 11.59 4.50 5.38
N PRO A 68 11.67 5.73 4.83
CA PRO A 68 11.58 5.91 3.39
C PRO A 68 12.88 5.47 2.69
N LEU A 69 12.75 4.66 1.63
CA LEU A 69 13.82 4.50 0.66
C LEU A 69 13.96 5.76 -0.19
N LYS A 70 15.06 5.85 -0.94
CA LYS A 70 15.37 7.04 -1.74
C LYS A 70 15.40 6.73 -3.22
N VAL A 71 14.93 7.68 -4.02
CA VAL A 71 15.04 7.72 -5.49
C VAL A 71 16.02 8.82 -5.88
N LEU A 72 16.95 8.50 -6.78
CA LEU A 72 18.00 9.41 -7.22
C LEU A 72 17.83 9.72 -8.71
N PHE A 73 17.63 10.99 -9.04
CA PHE A 73 17.65 11.51 -10.41
C PHE A 73 18.95 12.29 -10.62
N GLY A 74 19.98 11.64 -11.16
CA GLY A 74 21.32 12.24 -11.28
C GLY A 74 21.89 12.55 -9.90
N GLN A 75 22.03 13.84 -9.57
CA GLN A 75 22.53 14.32 -8.28
C GLN A 75 21.41 14.60 -7.25
N GLU A 76 20.15 14.69 -7.70
CA GLU A 76 19.02 14.94 -6.80
C GLU A 76 18.59 13.64 -6.12
N THR A 77 18.35 13.70 -4.81
CA THR A 77 17.90 12.55 -4.01
C THR A 77 16.59 12.89 -3.31
N PHE A 78 15.61 12.00 -3.40
CA PHE A 78 14.27 12.19 -2.85
C PHE A 78 13.88 11.00 -2.00
N ARG A 79 13.36 11.24 -0.79
CA ARG A 79 12.72 10.21 0.04
C ARG A 79 11.34 9.89 -0.53
N ASP A 80 11.11 8.61 -0.77
CA ASP A 80 9.89 8.08 -1.35
C ASP A 80 8.65 8.47 -0.54
N ARG A 81 7.67 9.09 -1.20
CA ARG A 81 6.42 9.61 -0.61
C ARG A 81 6.60 10.63 0.53
N VAL A 82 7.80 11.18 0.68
CA VAL A 82 8.09 12.27 1.64
C VAL A 82 8.47 13.54 0.88
N ASP A 83 9.45 13.45 -0.02
CA ASP A 83 9.91 14.59 -0.80
C ASP A 83 9.27 14.63 -2.21
N MET A 84 8.64 13.52 -2.64
CA MET A 84 8.09 13.37 -3.98
C MET A 84 6.82 12.50 -3.95
N THR A 85 5.79 12.93 -4.67
CA THR A 85 4.57 12.13 -4.89
C THR A 85 4.77 11.12 -6.02
N ASP A 86 3.99 10.04 -6.02
CA ASP A 86 4.04 9.04 -7.10
C ASP A 86 3.74 9.68 -8.48
N GLU A 87 2.84 10.67 -8.55
CA GLU A 87 2.52 11.39 -9.79
C GLU A 87 3.71 12.21 -10.31
N GLU A 88 4.36 12.97 -9.42
CA GLU A 88 5.56 13.76 -9.74
C GLU A 88 6.68 12.84 -10.21
N PHE A 89 6.88 11.71 -9.53
CA PHE A 89 7.87 10.70 -9.91
C PHE A 89 7.67 10.21 -11.34
N PHE A 90 6.46 9.76 -11.70
CA PHE A 90 6.24 9.24 -13.05
C PHE A 90 6.33 10.34 -14.13
N ARG A 91 5.99 11.60 -13.80
CA ARG A 91 6.20 12.74 -14.70
C ARG A 91 7.69 12.97 -14.96
N ARG A 92 8.52 12.95 -13.92
CA ARG A 92 9.98 13.05 -14.03
C ARG A 92 10.58 11.86 -14.76
N LEU A 93 10.14 10.64 -14.47
CA LEU A 93 10.59 9.42 -15.13
C LEU A 93 10.37 9.48 -16.65
N ALA A 94 9.21 9.98 -17.09
CA ALA A 94 8.90 10.13 -18.51
C ALA A 94 9.75 11.20 -19.21
N ALA A 95 10.14 12.26 -18.49
CA ALA A 95 10.97 13.34 -19.02
C ALA A 95 12.49 13.04 -18.95
N SER A 96 12.90 12.08 -18.14
CA SER A 96 14.30 11.81 -17.86
C SER A 96 15.01 11.08 -19.00
N THR A 97 16.18 11.58 -19.39
CA THR A 97 17.05 10.94 -20.39
C THR A 97 17.82 9.76 -19.82
N SER A 98 18.11 9.79 -18.52
CA SER A 98 18.70 8.69 -17.76
C SER A 98 17.67 8.11 -16.78
N LEU A 99 17.69 6.80 -16.55
CA LEU A 99 16.79 6.23 -15.55
C LEU A 99 17.29 6.57 -14.14
N PRO A 100 16.36 6.84 -13.19
CA PRO A 100 16.73 7.03 -11.81
C PRO A 100 17.27 5.74 -11.21
N THR A 101 17.97 5.87 -10.10
CA THR A 101 18.39 4.74 -9.27
C THR A 101 17.73 4.82 -7.90
N THR A 102 17.87 3.76 -7.09
CA THR A 102 17.32 3.75 -5.73
C THR A 102 18.39 3.32 -4.73
N SER A 103 18.27 3.81 -3.51
CA SER A 103 19.10 3.39 -2.38
C SER A 103 18.26 3.02 -1.16
N ALA A 104 18.78 2.08 -0.37
CA ALA A 104 18.23 1.73 0.93
C ALA A 104 18.38 2.92 1.90
N PRO A 105 17.55 3.00 2.96
CA PRO A 105 17.83 3.89 4.07
C PRO A 105 19.15 3.47 4.73
N SER A 106 19.86 4.43 5.29
CA SER A 106 21.10 4.18 6.03
C SER A 106 20.81 3.52 7.39
N PRO A 107 21.79 2.80 7.98
CA PRO A 107 21.67 2.32 9.35
C PRO A 107 21.37 3.43 10.36
N GLY A 108 21.92 4.63 10.15
CA GLY A 108 21.66 5.80 11.00
C GLY A 108 20.19 6.23 10.97
N GLU A 109 19.56 6.25 9.79
CA GLU A 109 18.13 6.56 9.66
C GLU A 109 17.24 5.55 10.38
N PHE A 110 17.60 4.26 10.35
CA PHE A 110 16.91 3.24 11.15
C PHE A 110 17.15 3.44 12.65
N ALA A 111 18.38 3.69 13.08
CA ALA A 111 18.73 3.92 14.47
C ALA A 111 17.98 5.14 15.07
N ASP A 112 17.83 6.22 14.29
CA ASP A 112 17.03 7.38 14.68
C ASP A 112 15.56 7.01 14.95
N VAL A 113 14.97 6.20 14.07
CA VAL A 113 13.59 5.71 14.23
C VAL A 113 13.47 4.83 15.46
N TYR A 114 14.36 3.86 15.66
CA TYR A 114 14.31 2.96 16.81
C TYR A 114 14.53 3.70 18.13
N ARG A 115 15.49 4.65 18.20
CA ARG A 115 15.69 5.51 19.39
C ARG A 115 14.45 6.30 19.75
N ARG A 116 13.73 6.81 18.75
CA ARG A 116 12.46 7.52 18.99
C ARG A 116 11.40 6.56 19.54
N LEU A 117 11.24 5.39 18.93
CA LEU A 117 10.23 4.40 19.35
C LEU A 117 10.51 3.82 20.74
N ALA A 118 11.77 3.69 21.15
CA ALA A 118 12.17 3.23 22.47
C ALA A 118 11.68 4.13 23.62
N GLN A 119 11.23 5.35 23.34
CA GLN A 119 10.66 6.25 24.33
C GLN A 119 9.21 5.89 24.70
N ASP A 120 8.48 5.24 23.78
CA ASP A 120 7.04 4.99 23.89
C ASP A 120 6.68 3.49 23.87
N HIS A 121 7.64 2.61 23.54
CA HIS A 121 7.42 1.18 23.35
C HIS A 121 8.52 0.34 24.00
N ASP A 122 8.19 -0.89 24.38
CA ASP A 122 9.10 -1.89 24.96
C ASP A 122 9.94 -2.61 23.88
N GLY A 123 9.50 -2.57 22.62
CA GLY A 123 10.18 -3.19 21.50
C GLY A 123 9.54 -2.89 20.15
N CYS A 124 10.05 -3.50 19.09
CA CYS A 124 9.64 -3.27 17.71
C CYS A 124 9.80 -4.54 16.86
N ILE A 125 8.85 -4.78 15.95
CA ILE A 125 9.05 -5.65 14.80
C ILE A 125 9.26 -4.79 13.55
N SER A 126 10.35 -5.05 12.82
CA SER A 126 10.77 -4.24 11.68
C SER A 126 10.81 -5.08 10.40
N ILE A 127 9.79 -4.97 9.55
CA ILE A 127 9.53 -5.86 8.42
C ILE A 127 9.91 -5.16 7.12
N HIS A 128 10.89 -5.70 6.38
CA HIS A 128 11.50 -5.00 5.25
C HIS A 128 11.50 -5.80 3.96
N ILE A 129 11.65 -5.08 2.86
CA ILE A 129 11.86 -5.64 1.52
C ILE A 129 12.92 -6.75 1.53
N GLY A 130 12.63 -7.79 0.74
CA GLY A 130 13.45 -8.97 0.61
C GLY A 130 14.93 -8.67 0.40
N ALA A 131 15.82 -9.34 1.13
CA ALA A 131 17.27 -9.14 1.01
C ALA A 131 17.82 -9.46 -0.38
N GLN A 132 17.08 -10.23 -1.19
CA GLN A 132 17.38 -10.31 -2.61
C GLN A 132 17.24 -8.91 -3.22
N LEU A 133 16.13 -8.19 -3.07
CA LEU A 133 15.92 -6.94 -3.80
C LEU A 133 16.71 -5.73 -3.29
N SER A 134 17.04 -5.69 -2.00
CA SER A 134 17.65 -4.50 -1.36
C SER A 134 18.43 -4.86 -0.09
N ALA A 135 19.42 -4.05 0.28
CA ALA A 135 20.14 -4.15 1.54
C ALA A 135 19.37 -3.56 2.75
N THR A 136 18.09 -3.23 2.59
CA THR A 136 17.29 -2.49 3.59
C THR A 136 17.15 -3.26 4.92
N ALA A 137 16.84 -4.56 4.88
CA ALA A 137 16.78 -5.38 6.09
C ALA A 137 18.13 -5.43 6.82
N GLU A 138 19.25 -5.42 6.08
CA GLU A 138 20.58 -5.40 6.68
C GLU A 138 20.89 -4.04 7.31
N ALA A 139 20.58 -2.93 6.63
CA ALA A 139 20.70 -1.60 7.20
C ALA A 139 19.86 -1.45 8.49
N ALA A 140 18.66 -2.04 8.52
CA ALA A 140 17.81 -2.10 9.70
C ALA A 140 18.45 -2.89 10.85
N ARG A 141 19.11 -4.03 10.59
CA ARG A 141 19.84 -4.80 11.62
C ARG A 141 21.01 -4.01 12.20
N VAL A 142 21.80 -3.36 11.34
CA VAL A 142 22.92 -2.51 11.78
C VAL A 142 22.42 -1.29 12.57
N GLY A 143 21.30 -0.70 12.17
CA GLY A 143 20.66 0.36 12.93
C GLY A 143 20.19 -0.12 14.30
N ALA A 144 19.56 -1.30 14.36
CA ALA A 144 19.08 -1.90 15.61
C ALA A 144 20.20 -2.19 16.61
N SER A 145 21.34 -2.73 16.15
CA SER A 145 22.48 -3.03 17.03
C SER A 145 23.15 -1.79 17.64
N SER A 146 22.81 -0.59 17.16
CA SER A 146 23.31 0.68 17.71
C SER A 146 22.38 1.32 18.74
N VAL A 147 21.25 0.68 19.07
CA VAL A 147 20.26 1.18 20.03
C VAL A 147 20.15 0.25 21.22
N ASP A 148 20.79 0.65 22.33
CA ASP A 148 20.81 -0.14 23.57
C ASP A 148 19.43 -0.18 24.25
N GLY A 149 19.09 -1.33 24.82
CA GLY A 149 17.90 -1.48 25.67
C GLY A 149 16.56 -1.53 24.93
N PHE A 150 16.55 -1.52 23.59
CA PHE A 150 15.33 -1.63 22.79
C PHE A 150 15.35 -2.87 21.91
N THR A 151 14.39 -3.79 22.11
CA THR A 151 14.34 -5.03 21.35
C THR A 151 13.78 -4.77 19.95
N VAL A 152 14.57 -5.03 18.91
CA VAL A 152 14.14 -4.90 17.51
C VAL A 152 14.23 -6.25 16.79
N ASN A 153 13.07 -6.82 16.46
CA ASN A 153 12.98 -8.03 15.64
C ASN A 153 12.93 -7.64 14.16
N VAL A 154 14.10 -7.61 13.51
CA VAL A 154 14.19 -7.30 12.08
C VAL A 154 13.88 -8.52 11.23
N VAL A 155 12.82 -8.44 10.43
CA VAL A 155 12.35 -9.49 9.54
C VAL A 155 12.68 -9.15 8.09
N ASP A 156 13.44 -10.02 7.44
CA ASP A 156 13.55 -10.07 5.98
C ASP A 156 12.27 -10.71 5.42
N SER A 157 11.43 -9.93 4.74
CA SER A 157 10.15 -10.39 4.24
C SER A 157 10.24 -11.29 3.01
N GLU A 158 11.43 -11.39 2.38
CA GLU A 158 11.67 -12.10 1.13
C GLU A 158 10.77 -11.67 -0.05
N THR A 159 10.05 -10.57 0.10
CA THR A 159 9.03 -10.09 -0.83
C THR A 159 9.12 -8.58 -0.99
N VAL A 160 8.14 -7.99 -1.68
CA VAL A 160 8.07 -6.55 -1.98
C VAL A 160 6.62 -6.13 -2.16
N SER A 161 6.31 -4.83 -2.00
CA SER A 161 4.96 -4.28 -2.15
C SER A 161 4.00 -4.78 -1.05
N MET A 162 2.70 -4.80 -1.34
CA MET A 162 1.63 -5.00 -0.38
C MET A 162 1.64 -6.34 0.41
N PRO A 163 2.34 -7.43 0.02
CA PRO A 163 2.61 -8.52 0.94
C PRO A 163 3.30 -8.06 2.23
N ILE A 164 4.24 -7.12 2.16
CA ILE A 164 4.86 -6.52 3.35
C ILE A 164 3.81 -5.76 4.17
N ALA A 165 2.93 -5.00 3.52
CA ALA A 165 1.81 -4.33 4.18
C ALA A 165 0.85 -5.31 4.88
N PHE A 166 0.54 -6.45 4.25
CA PHE A 166 -0.24 -7.52 4.89
C PHE A 166 0.48 -8.07 6.12
N LEU A 167 1.79 -8.33 6.04
CA LEU A 167 2.59 -8.77 7.18
C LEU A 167 2.60 -7.73 8.31
N CYS A 168 2.71 -6.44 7.98
CA CYS A 168 2.64 -5.35 8.96
C CYS A 168 1.27 -5.27 9.64
N ARG A 169 0.17 -5.43 8.88
CA ARG A 169 -1.18 -5.50 9.44
C ARG A 169 -1.32 -6.69 10.40
N ILE A 170 -0.81 -7.86 10.01
CA ILE A 170 -0.86 -9.07 10.83
C ILE A 170 -0.07 -8.87 12.12
N ALA A 171 1.14 -8.31 12.03
CA ALA A 171 1.94 -7.95 13.20
C ALA A 171 1.22 -6.96 14.13
N ALA A 172 0.61 -5.92 13.56
CA ALA A 172 -0.13 -4.90 14.32
C ALA A 172 -1.44 -5.43 14.94
N GLU A 173 -1.95 -6.57 14.48
CA GLU A 173 -3.13 -7.25 15.03
C GLU A 173 -2.76 -8.29 16.10
N SER A 174 -1.47 -8.64 16.26
CA SER A 174 -0.99 -9.58 17.29
C SER A 174 -0.94 -8.98 18.69
N SER A 175 -1.04 -9.83 19.71
CA SER A 175 -1.11 -9.42 21.12
C SER A 175 0.25 -9.08 21.74
N SER A 176 1.34 -9.62 21.18
CA SER A 176 2.70 -9.43 21.67
C SER A 176 3.73 -9.40 20.55
N LEU A 177 4.91 -8.86 20.82
CA LEU A 177 6.03 -8.85 19.87
C LEU A 177 6.44 -10.27 19.44
N ALA A 178 6.44 -11.23 20.36
CA ALA A 178 6.76 -12.62 20.07
C ALA A 178 5.74 -13.27 19.14
N GLU A 179 4.44 -13.06 19.41
CA GLU A 179 3.36 -13.55 18.53
C GLU A 179 3.42 -12.89 17.15
N ALA A 180 3.63 -11.57 17.10
CA ALA A 180 3.76 -10.82 15.85
C ALA A 180 4.89 -11.37 14.99
N THR A 181 6.06 -11.61 15.60
CA THR A 181 7.25 -12.12 14.91
C THR A 181 6.98 -13.52 14.35
N ALA A 182 6.48 -14.43 15.18
CA ALA A 182 6.15 -15.79 14.74
C ALA A 182 5.07 -15.81 13.64
N ALA A 183 4.02 -14.99 13.77
CA ALA A 183 2.94 -14.91 12.80
C ALA A 183 3.41 -14.39 11.44
N VAL A 184 4.34 -13.42 11.42
CA VAL A 184 4.95 -12.87 10.22
C VAL A 184 5.89 -13.89 9.56
N GLU A 185 6.82 -14.46 10.32
CA GLU A 185 7.81 -15.42 9.81
C GLU A 185 7.13 -16.65 9.18
N GLN A 186 6.03 -17.14 9.76
CA GLN A 186 5.23 -18.24 9.22
C GLN A 186 4.56 -17.90 7.86
N ARG A 187 4.41 -16.61 7.53
CA ARG A 187 3.74 -16.13 6.31
C ARG A 187 4.70 -15.70 5.22
N VAL A 188 5.92 -15.30 5.58
CA VAL A 188 6.96 -14.89 4.62
C VAL A 188 7.12 -15.89 3.46
N PRO A 189 7.29 -17.21 3.68
CA PRO A 189 7.45 -18.17 2.58
C PRO A 189 6.22 -18.33 1.67
N ARG A 190 5.05 -17.85 2.12
CA ARG A 190 3.76 -17.93 1.42
C ARG A 190 3.43 -16.67 0.62
N CYS A 191 4.23 -15.61 0.75
CA CYS A 191 4.06 -14.38 0.01
C CYS A 191 4.40 -14.55 -1.48
N ARG A 192 3.57 -14.00 -2.36
CA ARG A 192 3.74 -14.06 -3.82
C ARG A 192 3.46 -12.69 -4.42
N VAL A 193 4.27 -12.30 -5.38
CA VAL A 193 4.04 -11.11 -6.21
C VAL A 193 4.12 -11.52 -7.66
N LEU A 194 3.00 -11.46 -8.37
CA LEU A 194 2.93 -11.67 -9.80
C LEU A 194 2.85 -10.31 -10.50
N ALA A 195 3.93 -9.89 -11.15
CA ALA A 195 4.08 -8.57 -11.75
C ALA A 195 4.07 -8.65 -13.27
N LEU A 196 3.15 -7.92 -13.90
CA LEU A 196 3.09 -7.68 -15.33
C LEU A 196 3.70 -6.31 -15.62
N LEU A 197 4.79 -6.31 -16.39
CA LEU A 197 5.49 -5.10 -16.81
C LEU A 197 5.13 -4.70 -18.23
N ASP A 198 5.33 -3.42 -18.58
CA ASP A 198 5.15 -2.97 -19.96
C ASP A 198 6.38 -3.26 -20.83
N THR A 199 7.56 -3.27 -20.20
CA THR A 199 8.89 -3.53 -20.78
C THR A 199 9.85 -4.00 -19.68
N LEU A 200 10.92 -4.72 -20.04
CA LEU A 200 12.01 -5.08 -19.13
C LEU A 200 13.02 -3.96 -18.89
N ARG A 201 12.98 -2.88 -19.70
CA ARG A 201 13.96 -1.77 -19.64
C ARG A 201 14.26 -1.27 -18.22
N TYR A 202 13.23 -1.08 -17.41
CA TYR A 202 13.36 -0.55 -16.05
C TYR A 202 14.01 -1.53 -15.08
N VAL A 203 13.69 -2.83 -15.22
CA VAL A 203 14.34 -3.89 -14.46
C VAL A 203 15.81 -3.96 -14.89
N GLU A 204 16.06 -4.05 -16.21
CA GLU A 204 17.37 -4.09 -16.92
C GLU A 204 18.37 -3.06 -16.40
N MET A 205 17.97 -1.81 -16.42
CA MET A 205 18.84 -0.72 -16.03
C MET A 205 18.96 -0.56 -14.50
N GLY A 206 17.99 -1.05 -13.74
CA GLY A 206 18.01 -1.02 -12.27
C GLY A 206 19.02 -2.00 -11.64
N GLY A 207 19.69 -2.86 -12.42
CA GLY A 207 20.68 -3.82 -11.90
C GLY A 207 20.07 -5.02 -11.15
N ARG A 208 18.74 -5.13 -11.10
CA ARG A 208 18.01 -6.27 -10.50
C ARG A 208 17.86 -7.44 -11.48
N VAL A 209 18.68 -7.44 -12.53
CA VAL A 209 18.49 -8.20 -13.79
C VAL A 209 19.29 -9.45 -13.86
N SER A 210 20.37 -9.51 -13.10
CA SER A 210 20.99 -10.79 -12.77
C SER A 210 19.95 -11.81 -12.28
N ARG A 211 18.86 -11.35 -11.65
CA ARG A 211 17.75 -12.17 -11.18
C ARG A 211 16.62 -12.40 -12.18
N ALA A 212 16.61 -11.67 -13.29
CA ALA A 212 15.73 -11.88 -14.44
C ALA A 212 16.50 -12.37 -15.68
N GLN A 213 17.74 -12.84 -15.50
CA GLN A 213 18.73 -13.14 -16.56
C GLN A 213 18.22 -14.08 -17.64
N ALA A 214 17.31 -15.01 -17.30
CA ALA A 214 16.65 -15.90 -18.26
C ALA A 214 15.86 -15.16 -19.37
N MET A 215 15.72 -13.83 -19.27
CA MET A 215 14.90 -12.99 -20.15
C MET A 215 15.72 -12.09 -21.09
N ILE A 216 17.06 -12.08 -20.98
CA ILE A 216 17.92 -11.29 -21.87
C ILE A 216 17.97 -11.95 -23.26
N GLY A 217 17.29 -11.35 -24.23
CA GLY A 217 17.24 -11.77 -25.64
C GLY A 217 16.54 -10.73 -26.52
N THR A 218 16.57 -10.91 -27.85
CA THR A 218 15.95 -10.03 -28.85
C THR A 218 14.42 -10.09 -28.78
N MET A 219 13.81 -9.43 -27.80
CA MET A 219 12.38 -9.51 -27.50
C MET A 219 11.70 -8.15 -27.40
N LEU A 220 11.80 -7.35 -28.47
CA LEU A 220 10.88 -6.23 -28.67
C LEU A 220 9.43 -6.79 -28.68
N ASP A 221 8.52 -6.10 -27.99
CA ASP A 221 7.05 -6.30 -27.99
C ASP A 221 6.42 -7.40 -27.12
N LEU A 222 7.16 -8.14 -26.28
CA LEU A 222 6.55 -9.05 -25.29
C LEU A 222 6.28 -8.34 -23.96
N LYS A 223 5.16 -8.69 -23.32
CA LYS A 223 4.80 -8.22 -21.97
C LYS A 223 5.35 -9.19 -20.92
N PRO A 224 6.35 -8.78 -20.11
CA PRO A 224 6.97 -9.67 -19.13
C PRO A 224 6.01 -9.95 -17.98
N LEU A 225 5.85 -11.23 -17.64
CA LEU A 225 5.13 -11.67 -16.45
C LEU A 225 6.11 -12.34 -15.48
N LEU A 226 6.35 -11.68 -14.35
CA LEU A 226 7.34 -12.07 -13.35
C LEU A 226 6.67 -12.55 -12.07
N LEU A 227 7.24 -13.55 -11.41
CA LEU A 227 6.85 -14.02 -10.09
C LEU A 227 8.00 -13.78 -9.11
N VAL A 228 7.73 -13.06 -8.03
CA VAL A 228 8.58 -13.04 -6.83
C VAL A 228 8.04 -14.06 -5.85
N ALA A 229 8.85 -15.09 -5.56
CA ALA A 229 8.53 -16.18 -4.65
C ALA A 229 9.82 -16.85 -4.19
N ASN A 230 9.85 -17.34 -2.94
CA ASN A 230 10.96 -18.13 -2.39
C ASN A 230 12.33 -17.43 -2.60
N ARG A 231 12.43 -16.13 -2.29
CA ARG A 231 13.63 -15.29 -2.47
C ARG A 231 14.12 -15.12 -3.92
N GLU A 232 13.34 -15.54 -4.91
CA GLU A 232 13.71 -15.51 -6.33
C GLU A 232 12.73 -14.67 -7.16
N ILE A 233 13.21 -14.17 -8.31
CA ILE A 233 12.39 -13.57 -9.36
C ILE A 233 12.40 -14.54 -10.55
N LYS A 234 11.23 -14.97 -11.01
CA LYS A 234 11.09 -15.93 -12.12
C LYS A 234 10.23 -15.37 -13.23
N SER A 235 10.59 -15.66 -14.47
CA SER A 235 9.68 -15.46 -15.62
C SER A 235 8.60 -16.55 -15.57
N VAL A 236 7.34 -16.16 -15.48
CA VAL A 236 6.19 -17.08 -15.52
C VAL A 236 5.74 -17.33 -16.95
N ASP A 237 5.67 -16.28 -17.74
CA ASP A 237 5.13 -16.33 -19.10
C ASP A 237 5.64 -15.15 -19.92
N ARG A 238 5.47 -15.22 -21.25
CA ARG A 238 5.78 -14.14 -22.18
C ARG A 238 4.62 -13.98 -23.15
N VAL A 239 3.80 -12.96 -22.93
CA VAL A 239 2.56 -12.79 -23.66
C VAL A 239 2.64 -11.54 -24.53
N ARG A 240 2.22 -11.64 -25.79
CA ARG A 240 2.25 -10.51 -26.74
C ARG A 240 1.28 -9.39 -26.37
N THR A 241 0.12 -9.72 -25.82
CA THR A 241 -0.93 -8.75 -25.53
C THR A 241 -1.19 -8.63 -24.05
N ARG A 242 -1.44 -7.40 -23.60
CA ARG A 242 -1.71 -7.07 -22.20
C ARG A 242 -2.97 -7.79 -21.67
N SER A 243 -4.03 -7.87 -22.47
CA SER A 243 -5.27 -8.56 -22.06
C SER A 243 -5.06 -10.05 -21.81
N ARG A 244 -4.25 -10.72 -22.64
CA ARG A 244 -3.90 -12.14 -22.41
C ARG A 244 -3.01 -12.31 -21.18
N ALA A 245 -2.08 -11.39 -20.93
CA ALA A 245 -1.26 -11.41 -19.72
C ALA A 245 -2.11 -11.25 -18.45
N ILE A 246 -3.08 -10.31 -18.46
CA ILE A 246 -4.00 -10.11 -17.34
C ILE A 246 -4.85 -11.36 -17.08
N ALA A 247 -5.40 -11.98 -18.13
CA ALA A 247 -6.14 -13.24 -17.99
C ALA A 247 -5.24 -14.33 -17.36
N ARG A 248 -3.99 -14.45 -17.83
CA ARG A 248 -3.01 -15.39 -17.27
C ARG A 248 -2.71 -15.11 -15.79
N MET A 249 -2.62 -13.84 -15.38
CA MET A 249 -2.42 -13.47 -13.98
C MET A 249 -3.55 -13.98 -13.09
N ILE A 250 -4.80 -13.74 -13.50
CA ILE A 250 -5.98 -14.16 -12.74
C ILE A 250 -6.04 -15.68 -12.62
N GLU A 251 -5.75 -16.39 -13.72
CA GLU A 251 -5.69 -17.85 -13.74
C GLU A 251 -4.57 -18.41 -12.84
N PHE A 252 -3.41 -17.74 -12.81
CA PHE A 252 -2.30 -18.12 -11.94
C PHE A 252 -2.70 -18.04 -10.46
N VAL A 253 -3.28 -16.91 -10.02
CA VAL A 253 -3.73 -16.74 -8.63
C VAL A 253 -4.85 -17.75 -8.28
N ARG A 254 -5.75 -18.04 -9.22
CA ARG A 254 -6.80 -19.05 -9.02
C ARG A 254 -6.22 -20.45 -8.76
N ALA A 255 -5.18 -20.84 -9.50
CA ALA A 255 -4.52 -22.13 -9.32
C ALA A 255 -3.77 -22.26 -7.98
N GLU A 256 -3.51 -21.14 -7.30
CA GLU A 256 -2.80 -21.09 -6.02
C GLU A 256 -3.71 -21.10 -4.80
N GLN A 257 -5.03 -21.28 -4.99
CA GLN A 257 -5.99 -21.42 -3.90
C GLN A 257 -5.66 -22.61 -2.98
N PRO A 258 -5.95 -22.52 -1.67
CA PRO A 258 -6.53 -21.36 -0.97
C PRO A 258 -5.53 -20.22 -0.70
N VAL A 259 -6.04 -18.98 -0.69
CA VAL A 259 -5.28 -17.74 -0.41
C VAL A 259 -5.86 -17.03 0.82
N GLU A 260 -4.97 -16.48 1.66
CA GLU A 260 -5.31 -15.81 2.92
C GLU A 260 -5.54 -14.30 2.72
N ARG A 261 -4.80 -13.68 1.81
CA ARG A 261 -4.86 -12.25 1.46
C ARG A 261 -4.58 -12.09 -0.03
N LEU A 262 -5.20 -11.10 -0.67
CA LEU A 262 -5.05 -10.81 -2.09
C LEU A 262 -5.22 -9.30 -2.33
N ALA A 263 -4.40 -8.71 -3.18
CA ALA A 263 -4.56 -7.33 -3.64
C ALA A 263 -4.12 -7.17 -5.10
N VAL A 264 -4.57 -6.07 -5.71
CA VAL A 264 -4.13 -5.63 -7.04
C VAL A 264 -3.28 -4.38 -6.89
N MET A 265 -2.09 -4.38 -7.47
CA MET A 265 -1.18 -3.24 -7.47
C MET A 265 -1.09 -2.62 -8.87
N HIS A 266 -0.87 -1.31 -8.95
CA HIS A 266 -0.63 -0.66 -10.24
C HIS A 266 0.34 0.51 -10.19
N ALA A 267 0.96 0.79 -11.34
CA ALA A 267 1.69 2.03 -11.61
C ALA A 267 0.98 2.76 -12.75
N GLN A 268 0.33 3.89 -12.48
CA GLN A 268 -0.42 4.68 -13.48
C GLN A 268 -1.45 3.88 -14.30
N ALA A 269 -2.12 2.89 -13.69
CA ALA A 269 -3.14 2.08 -14.35
C ALA A 269 -4.36 1.77 -13.45
N PRO A 270 -4.98 2.78 -12.79
CA PRO A 270 -6.03 2.56 -11.79
C PRO A 270 -7.27 1.88 -12.36
N GLU A 271 -7.74 2.29 -13.55
CA GLU A 271 -8.94 1.70 -14.17
C GLU A 271 -8.76 0.20 -14.48
N GLN A 272 -7.58 -0.18 -14.98
CA GLN A 272 -7.25 -1.58 -15.26
C GLN A 272 -7.15 -2.39 -13.97
N ALA A 273 -6.54 -1.80 -12.93
CA ALA A 273 -6.43 -2.44 -11.63
C ALA A 273 -7.80 -2.69 -10.99
N GLU A 274 -8.71 -1.73 -11.05
CA GLU A 274 -10.08 -1.89 -10.55
C GLU A 274 -10.88 -2.91 -11.35
N ALA A 275 -10.74 -2.93 -12.68
CA ALA A 275 -11.37 -3.96 -13.51
C ALA A 275 -10.88 -5.38 -13.15
N ILE A 276 -9.59 -5.53 -12.82
CA ILE A 276 -9.03 -6.80 -12.35
C ILE A 276 -9.53 -7.13 -10.94
N ALA A 277 -9.55 -6.15 -10.02
CA ALA A 277 -10.03 -6.34 -8.66
C ALA A 277 -11.50 -6.77 -8.65
N ALA A 278 -12.36 -6.17 -9.47
CA ALA A 278 -13.75 -6.58 -9.62
C ALA A 278 -13.88 -8.05 -10.08
N GLN A 279 -13.06 -8.49 -11.04
CA GLN A 279 -13.03 -9.90 -11.47
C GLN A 279 -12.55 -10.84 -10.36
N LEU A 280 -11.56 -10.43 -9.57
CA LEU A 280 -11.05 -11.22 -8.45
C LEU A 280 -12.06 -11.30 -7.32
N ARG A 281 -12.76 -10.22 -6.96
CA ARG A 281 -13.83 -10.24 -5.94
C ARG A 281 -14.92 -11.26 -6.30
N ASN A 282 -15.28 -11.40 -7.57
CA ASN A 282 -16.22 -12.44 -8.03
C ASN A 282 -15.68 -13.87 -7.89
N LYS A 283 -14.37 -14.07 -7.99
CA LYS A 283 -13.71 -15.40 -7.90
C LYS A 283 -13.29 -15.77 -6.48
N PHE A 284 -13.16 -14.78 -5.60
CA PHE A 284 -12.73 -14.91 -4.20
C PHE A 284 -13.71 -14.12 -3.31
N PRO A 285 -14.98 -14.53 -3.19
CA PRO A 285 -16.04 -13.74 -2.55
C PRO A 285 -15.78 -13.48 -1.05
N ASP A 286 -14.99 -14.33 -0.40
CA ASP A 286 -14.68 -14.23 1.03
C ASP A 286 -13.45 -13.34 1.32
N LEU A 287 -12.81 -12.78 0.29
CA LEU A 287 -11.62 -11.94 0.45
C LEU A 287 -11.90 -10.48 0.11
N GLU A 288 -11.36 -9.59 0.94
CA GLU A 288 -11.11 -8.21 0.53
C GLU A 288 -10.03 -8.21 -0.57
N VAL A 289 -10.27 -7.46 -1.65
CA VAL A 289 -9.31 -7.25 -2.73
C VAL A 289 -9.08 -5.74 -2.89
N PRO A 290 -8.21 -5.13 -2.07
CA PRO A 290 -7.87 -3.72 -2.21
C PRO A 290 -7.04 -3.49 -3.47
N VAL A 291 -7.14 -2.27 -4.00
CA VAL A 291 -6.30 -1.76 -5.07
C VAL A 291 -5.27 -0.81 -4.47
N GLY A 292 -3.99 -1.09 -4.72
CA GLY A 292 -2.87 -0.32 -4.22
C GLY A 292 -2.05 0.33 -5.34
N GLN A 293 -1.44 1.46 -5.02
CA GLN A 293 -0.53 2.19 -5.90
C GLN A 293 0.92 1.78 -5.60
N ILE A 294 1.67 1.45 -6.66
CA ILE A 294 3.10 1.18 -6.63
C ILE A 294 3.85 2.52 -6.45
N GLY A 295 4.67 2.61 -5.40
CA GLY A 295 5.45 3.80 -5.05
C GLY A 295 6.66 4.07 -5.96
N CYS A 296 7.34 5.19 -5.73
CA CYS A 296 8.40 5.71 -6.59
C CYS A 296 9.60 4.74 -6.70
N VAL A 297 9.94 4.10 -5.58
CA VAL A 297 11.09 3.17 -5.52
C VAL A 297 10.83 1.93 -6.37
N LEU A 298 9.67 1.29 -6.23
CA LEU A 298 9.31 0.16 -7.10
C LEU A 298 9.12 0.64 -8.54
N GLY A 299 8.46 1.78 -8.75
CA GLY A 299 8.23 2.37 -10.07
C GLY A 299 9.51 2.63 -10.86
N THR A 300 10.64 2.86 -10.19
CA THR A 300 11.97 2.94 -10.81
C THR A 300 12.38 1.64 -11.50
N HIS A 301 11.98 0.49 -10.93
CA HIS A 301 12.33 -0.84 -11.43
C HIS A 301 11.22 -1.47 -12.29
N THR A 302 9.95 -1.17 -12.03
CA THR A 302 8.81 -1.74 -12.77
C THR A 302 8.37 -0.88 -13.94
N GLY A 303 8.60 0.42 -13.87
CA GLY A 303 8.15 1.40 -14.85
C GLY A 303 6.64 1.70 -14.79
N PRO A 304 6.18 2.61 -15.65
CA PRO A 304 4.76 2.93 -15.77
C PRO A 304 3.96 1.75 -16.35
N LYS A 305 2.65 1.74 -16.08
CA LYS A 305 1.71 0.69 -16.51
C LYS A 305 2.00 -0.70 -15.95
N ALA A 306 2.85 -0.82 -14.93
CA ALA A 306 2.98 -2.08 -14.20
C ALA A 306 1.64 -2.46 -13.53
N LEU A 307 1.33 -3.75 -13.51
CA LEU A 307 0.22 -4.33 -12.75
C LEU A 307 0.77 -5.45 -11.88
N GLY A 308 0.26 -5.60 -10.67
CA GLY A 308 0.63 -6.65 -9.74
C GLY A 308 -0.58 -7.39 -9.21
N LEU A 309 -0.53 -8.72 -9.14
CA LEU A 309 -1.37 -9.49 -8.25
C LEU A 309 -0.50 -10.00 -7.11
N VAL A 310 -0.84 -9.62 -5.89
CA VAL A 310 -0.03 -9.92 -4.70
C VAL A 310 -0.87 -10.62 -3.67
N TYR A 311 -0.33 -11.68 -3.07
CA TYR A 311 -1.12 -12.54 -2.20
C TYR A 311 -0.26 -13.31 -1.20
N ILE A 312 -0.91 -13.76 -0.14
CA ILE A 312 -0.35 -14.73 0.81
C ILE A 312 -1.17 -16.01 0.64
N LYS A 313 -0.51 -17.12 0.29
CA LYS A 313 -1.18 -18.43 0.25
C LYS A 313 -1.64 -18.82 1.66
N THR A 314 -2.73 -19.57 1.82
CA THR A 314 -3.09 -20.14 3.12
C THR A 314 -2.05 -21.20 3.54
N GLN A 315 -1.90 -21.41 4.85
CA GLN A 315 -1.05 -22.48 5.36
C GLN A 315 -1.61 -23.84 4.91
N SER A 316 -0.80 -24.65 4.23
CA SER A 316 -1.14 -26.05 3.98
C SER A 316 -1.25 -26.79 5.31
N ARG A 317 -2.35 -27.50 5.52
CA ARG A 317 -2.53 -28.39 6.68
C ARG A 317 -1.54 -29.54 6.65
#